data_AF-A0A3M1ZNZ1-F1
#
_entry.id   AF-A0A3M1ZNZ1-F1
#
_cell.length_a   1.000
_cell.length_b   1.000
_cell.length_c   1.000
_cell.angle_alpha   90.00
_cell.angle_beta   90.00
_cell.angle_gamma   90.00
#
_symmetry.space_group_name_H-M   'P 1'
#
loop_
_entity.id
_entity.type
_entity.pdbx_description
1 polymer ?
#
loop_
_entity_poly.entity_id
_entity_poly.type
_entity_poly.pdbx_seq_one_letter_code
_entity_poly.pdbx_strand_id
1 'polypeptide(L)'
;MNLWREWARIEKALILEQNYQLPQDEGEYAGLLVCLARQEYPDLSGYTEPEVVYRLHKKYHAGLVVKSKDPARVQALLADYSERFAQEFLAVAPPLDKPPT
;
A
#
# COMPACT_ATOMS: atom_id res chain seq x y z
N MET A 1 -0.62 0.84 -13.27
CA MET A 1 -1.94 0.81 -13.98
C MET A 1 -3.05 1.29 -13.04
N ASN A 2 -4.00 2.09 -13.50
CA ASN A 2 -5.17 2.51 -12.72
C ASN A 2 -6.40 1.73 -13.20
N LEU A 3 -6.91 0.80 -12.39
CA LEU A 3 -7.98 -0.13 -12.81
C LEU A 3 -9.31 0.56 -13.12
N TRP A 4 -9.64 1.66 -12.44
CA TRP A 4 -10.85 2.44 -12.73
C TRP A 4 -10.76 3.13 -14.10
N ARG A 5 -9.58 3.64 -14.43
CA ARG A 5 -9.32 4.23 -15.75
C ARG A 5 -9.41 3.18 -16.85
N GLU A 6 -8.83 2.00 -16.63
CA GLU A 6 -8.90 0.91 -17.61
C GLU A 6 -10.34 0.41 -17.78
N TRP A 7 -11.11 0.28 -16.70
CA TRP A 7 -12.54 -0.02 -16.80
C TRP A 7 -13.28 1.00 -17.68
N ALA A 8 -13.08 2.29 -17.45
CA ALA A 8 -13.72 3.32 -18.28
C ALA A 8 -13.29 3.25 -19.77
N ARG A 9 -12.05 2.83 -20.06
CA ARG A 9 -11.58 2.60 -21.44
C ARG A 9 -12.24 1.39 -22.07
N ILE A 10 -12.45 0.31 -21.30
CA ILE A 10 -13.17 -0.88 -21.75
C ILE A 10 -14.62 -0.51 -22.11
N GLU A 11 -15.33 0.18 -21.22
CA GLU A 11 -16.70 0.63 -21.46
C GLU A 11 -16.81 1.54 -22.70
N LYS A 12 -15.86 2.47 -22.84
CA LYS A 12 -15.79 3.34 -24.03
C LYS A 12 -15.58 2.53 -25.31
N ALA A 13 -14.68 1.53 -25.30
CA ALA A 13 -14.41 0.69 -26.45
C ALA A 13 -15.64 -0.13 -26.84
N LEU A 14 -16.40 -0.64 -25.85
CA LEU A 14 -17.66 -1.33 -26.07
C LEU A 14 -18.71 -0.44 -26.76
N ILE A 15 -18.91 0.79 -26.26
CA ILE A 15 -19.89 1.73 -26.83
C ILE A 15 -19.53 2.16 -28.26
N LEU A 16 -18.24 2.26 -28.57
CA LEU A 16 -17.75 2.68 -29.89
C LEU A 16 -17.53 1.51 -30.86
N GLU A 17 -17.85 0.28 -30.46
CA GLU A 17 -17.58 -0.95 -31.23
C GLU A 17 -16.09 -1.06 -31.64
N GLN A 18 -15.19 -0.61 -30.77
CA GLN A 18 -13.74 -0.65 -30.96
C GLN A 18 -13.11 -1.77 -30.13
N ASN A 19 -11.97 -2.30 -30.60
CA ASN A 19 -11.20 -3.25 -29.82
C ASN A 19 -10.45 -2.55 -28.69
N TYR A 20 -10.59 -3.07 -27.47
CA TYR A 20 -9.78 -2.65 -26.33
C TYR A 20 -8.37 -3.26 -26.42
N GLN A 21 -7.34 -2.42 -26.25
CA GLN A 21 -5.95 -2.88 -26.14
C GLN A 21 -5.54 -2.95 -24.69
N LEU A 22 -5.19 -4.16 -24.23
CA LEU A 22 -4.69 -4.37 -22.88
C LEU A 22 -3.32 -3.67 -22.72
N PRO A 23 -3.12 -2.89 -21.63
CA PRO A 23 -1.80 -2.38 -21.30
C PRO A 23 -0.79 -3.52 -21.11
N GLN A 24 0.46 -3.27 -21.48
CA GLN A 24 1.54 -4.22 -21.20
C GLN A 24 1.72 -4.40 -19.70
N ASP A 25 1.78 -5.65 -19.24
CA ASP A 25 2.18 -5.99 -17.88
C ASP A 25 3.71 -5.83 -17.76
N GLU A 26 4.15 -5.06 -16.77
CA GLU A 26 5.58 -4.83 -16.50
C GLU A 26 6.21 -5.97 -15.67
N GLY A 27 5.39 -6.93 -15.20
CA GLY A 27 5.86 -8.08 -14.42
C GLY A 27 6.41 -7.70 -13.06
N GLU A 28 5.85 -6.65 -12.45
CA GLU A 28 6.28 -6.13 -11.16
C GLU A 28 5.37 -6.62 -10.02
N TYR A 29 5.98 -6.81 -8.86
CA TYR A 29 5.33 -7.17 -7.62
C TYR A 29 5.29 -5.96 -6.69
N ALA A 30 4.23 -5.85 -5.90
CA ALA A 30 4.08 -4.78 -4.92
C ALA A 30 3.62 -5.33 -3.57
N GLY A 31 4.03 -4.65 -2.50
CA GLY A 31 3.63 -4.94 -1.12
C GLY A 31 3.11 -3.68 -0.43
N LEU A 32 2.07 -3.82 0.39
CA LEU A 32 1.47 -2.74 1.16
C LEU A 32 1.65 -3.03 2.66
N LEU A 33 2.22 -2.09 3.39
CA LEU A 33 2.14 -2.04 4.85
C LEU A 33 1.25 -0.88 5.26
N VAL A 34 0.35 -1.13 6.21
CA VAL A 34 -0.44 -0.08 6.85
C VAL A 34 -0.84 -0.48 8.26
N CYS A 35 -0.78 0.46 9.19
CA CYS A 35 -1.34 0.30 10.52
C CYS A 35 -1.90 1.63 11.04
N LEU A 36 -2.77 1.54 12.05
CA LEU A 36 -3.06 2.70 12.90
C LEU A 36 -1.77 3.08 13.64
N ALA A 37 -1.52 4.39 13.75
CA ALA A 37 -0.31 4.91 14.37
C ALA A 37 -0.63 5.69 15.64
N ARG A 38 0.28 5.64 16.61
CA ARG A 38 0.21 6.42 17.86
C ARG A 38 0.42 7.91 17.60
N GLN A 39 1.18 8.25 16.57
CA GLN A 39 1.47 9.63 16.16
C GLN A 39 0.36 10.16 15.22
N GLU A 40 0.04 11.45 15.32
CA GLU A 40 -0.94 12.07 14.42
C GLU A 40 -0.44 12.08 12.98
N TYR A 41 0.84 12.41 12.75
CA TYR A 41 1.49 12.33 11.44
C TYR A 41 2.80 11.54 11.58
N PRO A 42 2.76 10.21 11.40
CA PRO A 42 3.96 9.36 11.53
C PRO A 42 5.03 9.76 10.51
N ASP A 43 6.28 9.82 10.96
CA ASP A 43 7.43 10.07 10.08
C ASP A 43 7.91 8.75 9.45
N LEU A 44 7.82 8.65 8.13
CA LEU A 44 8.26 7.50 7.33
C LEU A 44 9.56 7.80 6.54
N SER A 45 10.27 8.88 6.88
CA SER A 45 11.51 9.29 6.22
C SER A 45 12.64 8.24 6.37
N GLY A 46 12.63 7.45 7.44
CA GLY A 46 13.59 6.39 7.72
C GLY A 46 13.43 5.10 6.90
N TYR A 47 12.48 5.05 5.96
CA TYR A 47 12.27 3.93 5.04
C TYR A 47 12.78 4.33 3.66
N THR A 48 14.08 4.18 3.42
CA THR A 48 14.79 4.81 2.29
C THR A 48 15.06 3.89 1.10
N GLU A 49 14.65 2.61 1.19
CA GLU A 49 14.89 1.65 0.12
C GLU A 49 14.24 2.13 -1.19
N PRO A 50 14.92 1.99 -2.34
CA PRO A 50 14.44 2.51 -3.62
C PRO A 50 13.11 1.88 -4.06
N GLU A 51 12.79 0.69 -3.53
CA GLU A 51 11.50 0.03 -3.74
C GLU A 51 10.33 0.78 -3.08
N VAL A 52 10.56 1.69 -2.12
CA VAL A 52 9.50 2.48 -1.47
C VAL A 52 8.98 3.55 -2.44
N VAL A 53 7.93 3.21 -3.18
CA VAL A 53 7.33 4.05 -4.24
C VAL A 53 6.19 4.95 -3.76
N TYR A 54 5.67 4.72 -2.55
CA TYR A 54 4.61 5.53 -1.98
C TYR A 54 4.69 5.57 -0.45
N ARG A 55 4.39 6.74 0.14
CA ARG A 55 4.25 6.94 1.59
C ARG A 55 2.90 7.58 1.84
N LEU A 56 2.13 7.01 2.76
CA LEU A 56 0.83 7.50 3.15
C LEU A 56 0.97 8.77 3.99
N HIS A 57 0.22 9.81 3.65
CA HIS A 57 0.12 11.03 4.46
C HIS A 57 -1.32 11.20 4.94
N LYS A 58 -1.65 10.52 6.05
CA LYS A 58 -2.99 10.51 6.65
C LYS A 58 -2.88 10.48 8.17
N LYS A 59 -3.76 11.22 8.85
CA LYS A 59 -3.79 11.28 10.30
C LYS A 59 -3.88 9.89 10.93
N TYR A 60 -3.01 9.60 11.90
CA TYR A 60 -2.96 8.34 12.65
C TYR A 60 -2.81 7.09 11.79
N HIS A 61 -2.21 7.21 10.60
CA HIS A 61 -1.90 6.06 9.74
C HIS A 61 -0.43 6.10 9.33
N ALA A 62 0.30 5.04 9.67
CA ALA A 62 1.59 4.76 9.05
C ALA A 62 1.33 3.78 7.91
N GLY A 63 1.80 4.09 6.71
CA GLY A 63 1.65 3.20 5.56
C GLY A 63 2.59 3.53 4.42
N LEU A 64 3.06 2.50 3.72
CA LEU A 64 3.90 2.65 2.55
C LEU A 64 3.65 1.51 1.56
N VAL A 65 4.03 1.74 0.30
CA VAL A 65 4.02 0.70 -0.75
C VAL A 65 5.45 0.48 -1.22
N VAL A 66 5.85 -0.79 -1.28
CA VAL A 66 7.08 -1.24 -1.93
C VAL A 66 6.77 -1.88 -3.28
N LYS A 67 7.67 -1.75 -4.26
CA LYS A 67 7.54 -2.34 -5.59
C LYS A 67 8.89 -2.84 -6.12
N SER A 68 8.92 -4.05 -6.68
CA SER A 68 10.11 -4.63 -7.32
C SER A 68 9.74 -5.65 -8.38
N LYS A 69 10.65 -5.91 -9.33
CA LYS A 69 10.55 -7.05 -10.25
C LYS A 69 10.84 -8.39 -9.57
N ASP A 70 11.50 -8.36 -8.42
CA ASP A 70 11.79 -9.56 -7.63
C ASP A 70 10.76 -9.73 -6.49
N PRO A 71 9.92 -10.78 -6.52
CA PRO A 71 8.94 -11.03 -5.47
C PRO A 71 9.60 -11.36 -4.13
N ALA A 72 10.78 -11.98 -4.11
CA ALA A 72 11.50 -12.30 -2.87
C ALA A 72 11.98 -11.01 -2.18
N ARG A 73 12.43 -10.03 -2.96
CA ARG A 73 12.78 -8.69 -2.46
C ARG A 73 11.59 -7.99 -1.81
N VAL A 74 10.41 -8.05 -2.43
CA VAL A 74 9.18 -7.50 -1.83
C VAL A 74 8.89 -8.18 -0.49
N GLN A 75 8.93 -9.51 -0.43
CA GLN A 75 8.68 -10.26 0.81
C GLN A 75 9.68 -9.91 1.92
N ALA A 76 10.97 -9.78 1.58
CA ALA A 76 12.00 -9.40 2.54
C ALA A 76 11.75 -8.00 3.14
N LEU A 77 11.40 -7.03 2.30
CA LEU A 77 11.05 -5.68 2.77
C LEU A 77 9.79 -5.67 3.62
N LEU A 78 8.76 -6.44 3.23
CA LEU A 78 7.55 -6.58 4.03
C LEU A 78 7.87 -7.15 5.42
N ALA A 79 8.69 -8.19 5.52
CA ALA A 79 9.07 -8.81 6.78
C ALA A 79 9.82 -7.81 7.69
N ASP A 80 10.88 -7.18 7.18
CA ASP A 80 11.68 -6.20 7.93
C ASP A 80 10.82 -5.02 8.40
N TYR A 81 10.06 -4.41 7.49
CA TYR A 81 9.29 -3.23 7.81
C TYR A 81 8.09 -3.52 8.71
N SER A 82 7.56 -4.75 8.71
CA SER A 82 6.47 -5.12 9.62
C SER A 82 6.90 -5.06 11.07
N GLU A 83 8.10 -5.56 11.39
CA GLU A 83 8.66 -5.51 12.76
C GLU A 83 8.91 -4.07 13.19
N ARG A 84 9.48 -3.25 12.31
CA ARG A 84 9.72 -1.83 12.57
C ARG A 84 8.42 -1.04 12.75
N PHE A 85 7.41 -1.28 11.90
CA PHE A 85 6.10 -0.64 12.03
C PHE A 85 5.43 -0.97 13.37
N ALA A 86 5.53 -2.22 13.82
CA ALA A 86 5.00 -2.66 15.10
C ALA A 86 5.66 -1.92 16.29
N GLN A 87 6.96 -1.66 16.22
CA GLN A 87 7.71 -0.98 17.27
C GLN A 87 7.56 0.55 17.22
N GLU A 88 7.60 1.13 16.02
CA GLU A 88 7.70 2.58 15.80
C GLU A 88 6.32 3.26 15.76
N PHE A 89 5.30 2.62 15.17
CA PHE A 89 4.03 3.28 14.88
C PHE A 89 2.82 2.65 15.54
N LEU A 90 2.69 1.31 15.47
CA LEU A 90 1.45 0.58 15.75
C LEU A 90 0.76 1.05 17.04
N ALA A 91 -0.46 1.54 16.88
CA ALA A 91 -1.36 1.83 17.99
C ALA A 91 -2.08 0.55 18.42
N VAL A 92 -1.92 0.17 19.68
CA VAL A 92 -2.63 -0.95 20.31
C VAL A 92 -3.47 -0.40 21.45
N ALA A 93 -4.78 -0.66 21.40
CA ALA A 93 -5.67 -0.36 22.52
C ALA A 93 -5.75 -1.60 23.44
N PRO A 94 -5.74 -1.43 24.77
CA PRO A 94 -6.01 -2.53 25.68
C PRO A 94 -7.45 -3.03 25.49
N PRO A 95 -7.73 -4.30 25.86
CA PRO A 95 -9.10 -4.80 25.92
C PRO A 95 -9.97 -3.89 26.79
N LEU A 96 -11.23 -3.70 26.40
CA LEU A 96 -12.18 -2.97 27.22
C LEU A 96 -12.60 -3.84 28.42
N ASP A 97 -12.56 -3.28 29.63
CA ASP A 97 -13.00 -3.98 30.85
C ASP A 97 -14.52 -4.28 30.84
N LYS A 98 -15.30 -3.49 30.10
CA LYS A 98 -16.75 -3.63 29.91
C LYS A 98 -17.13 -3.24 28.48
N PRO A 99 -18.16 -3.86 27.88
CA PRO A 99 -18.62 -3.51 26.54
C PRO A 99 -19.08 -2.05 26.49
N PRO A 100 -18.85 -1.33 25.36
CA PRO A 100 -19.28 0.05 25.22
C PRO A 100 -20.82 0.12 25.21
N THR A 101 -21.37 1.03 26.03
CA THR A 101 -22.81 1.35 26.09
C THR A 101 -23.26 2.21 24.93
#